data_AF-A0A3D2B768-F1
#
_entry.id   AF-A0A3D2B768-F1
#
_cell.length_a   1.000
_cell.length_b   1.000
_cell.length_c   1.000
_cell.angle_alpha   90.00
_cell.angle_beta   90.00
_cell.angle_gamma   90.00
#
_symmetry.space_group_name_H-M   'P 1'
#
loop_
_entity.id
_entity.type
_entity.pdbx_description
1 polymer ?
#
loop_
_entity_poly.entity_id
_entity_poly.type
_entity_poly.pdbx_seq_one_letter_code
_entity_poly.pdbx_strand_id
1 'polypeptide(L)'
;LTTEQEAQATTLSGLQTTVGKNTGDITRIDKAVADNNKAQTTALAAVKATTDQNTADISTETTARTDGDSALGRRIDSLKVDVDGNTASRDAGIIGNVTNALANFMAFSDQRVTFAVGETKTMAEITEARKTAADATSALAEQVTTLKATVEQNGQTNAAAITRIDKAVTDLESATATSIEQVTAAIGDTNASVQTTSQAVADINDKLSAQWGVKVQVEANGIKRIAGIQLGIDATGSSNFLVSADTFAVYNPTTTGQELVFAATGGQIFLRSAFIQDGSIDNAKIGNYIQSNGYVAGSVGWRLGKDGSFENNGSVPGQGSMRQTHQKISVRDANGVLRVQIGYLDGVF
;
A
#
# COMPACT_ATOMS: atom_id res chain seq x y z
N LEU A 1 -20.88 173.24 34.89
CA LEU A 1 -19.90 172.21 35.30
C LEU A 1 -20.57 170.98 35.92
N THR A 2 -21.62 171.13 36.75
CA THR A 2 -22.25 170.01 37.48
C THR A 2 -23.04 168.99 36.62
N THR A 3 -23.77 169.40 35.57
CA THR A 3 -24.71 168.52 34.82
C THR A 3 -24.01 167.49 33.91
N GLU A 4 -22.88 167.86 33.31
CA GLU A 4 -22.06 166.97 32.46
C GLU A 4 -21.29 165.95 33.33
N GLN A 5 -20.87 166.37 34.54
CA GLN A 5 -20.29 165.49 35.55
C GLN A 5 -21.31 164.49 36.13
N GLU A 6 -22.58 164.89 36.31
CA GLU A 6 -23.67 164.01 36.78
C GLU A 6 -24.02 162.91 35.76
N ALA A 7 -24.12 163.24 34.46
CA ALA A 7 -24.37 162.24 33.40
C ALA A 7 -23.19 161.26 33.24
N GLN A 8 -21.95 161.76 33.30
CA GLN A 8 -20.75 160.92 33.31
C GLN A 8 -20.70 160.02 34.55
N ALA A 9 -21.01 160.54 35.75
CA ALA A 9 -21.04 159.76 36.99
C ALA A 9 -22.09 158.63 36.96
N THR A 10 -23.28 158.89 36.39
CA THR A 10 -24.35 157.88 36.25
C THR A 10 -23.94 156.76 35.28
N THR A 11 -23.33 157.12 34.14
CA THR A 11 -22.83 156.15 33.16
C THR A 11 -21.68 155.32 33.72
N LEU A 12 -20.75 155.96 34.45
CA LEU A 12 -19.62 155.30 35.14
C LEU A 12 -20.12 154.32 36.20
N SER A 13 -21.14 154.69 36.98
CA SER A 13 -21.78 153.82 37.98
C SER A 13 -22.46 152.60 37.35
N GLY A 14 -23.17 152.78 36.22
CA GLY A 14 -23.78 151.69 35.46
C GLY A 14 -22.75 150.73 34.85
N LEU A 15 -21.65 151.28 34.32
CA LEU A 15 -20.52 150.49 33.82
C LEU A 15 -19.87 149.70 34.96
N GLN A 16 -19.63 150.32 36.12
CA GLN A 16 -19.07 149.68 37.30
C GLN A 16 -19.97 148.55 37.84
N THR A 17 -21.29 148.73 37.77
CA THR A 17 -22.28 147.68 38.12
C THR A 17 -22.22 146.50 37.14
N THR A 18 -22.16 146.79 35.83
CA THR A 18 -22.08 145.75 34.78
C THR A 18 -20.75 144.99 34.86
N VAL A 19 -19.64 145.70 35.06
CA VAL A 19 -18.32 145.11 35.31
C VAL A 19 -18.35 144.26 36.57
N GLY A 20 -18.96 144.72 37.66
CA GLY A 20 -19.13 143.92 38.88
C GLY A 20 -19.92 142.64 38.66
N LYS A 21 -21.03 142.72 37.92
CA LYS A 21 -21.85 141.55 37.55
C LYS A 21 -21.08 140.57 36.65
N ASN A 22 -20.41 141.08 35.62
CA ASN A 22 -19.57 140.28 34.73
C ASN A 22 -18.42 139.60 35.49
N THR A 23 -17.75 140.31 36.41
CA THR A 23 -16.73 139.73 37.29
C THR A 23 -17.31 138.59 38.13
N GLY A 24 -18.53 138.76 38.68
CA GLY A 24 -19.23 137.72 39.41
C GLY A 24 -19.62 136.51 38.55
N ASP A 25 -20.10 136.73 37.33
CA ASP A 25 -20.47 135.68 36.37
C ASP A 25 -19.22 134.93 35.87
N ILE A 26 -18.13 135.63 35.55
CA ILE A 26 -16.82 135.05 35.22
C ILE A 26 -16.32 134.18 36.37
N THR A 27 -16.36 134.69 37.61
CA THR A 27 -15.95 133.90 38.80
C THR A 27 -16.80 132.64 38.96
N ARG A 28 -18.11 132.73 38.69
CA ARG A 28 -19.02 131.58 38.75
C ARG A 28 -18.70 130.55 37.64
N ILE A 29 -18.37 131.01 36.44
CA ILE A 29 -17.94 130.16 35.32
C ILE A 29 -16.59 129.51 35.63
N ASP A 30 -15.59 130.25 36.11
CA ASP A 30 -14.29 129.70 36.50
C ASP A 30 -14.44 128.61 37.56
N LYS A 31 -15.30 128.85 38.55
CA LYS A 31 -15.64 127.85 39.56
C LYS A 31 -16.33 126.62 38.94
N ALA A 32 -17.30 126.81 38.05
CA ALA A 32 -17.99 125.69 37.39
C ALA A 32 -17.06 124.87 36.48
N VAL A 33 -16.15 125.52 35.76
CA VAL A 33 -15.12 124.87 34.94
C VAL A 33 -14.13 124.11 35.83
N ALA A 34 -13.69 124.69 36.94
CA ALA A 34 -12.82 124.02 37.90
C ALA A 34 -13.51 122.79 38.53
N ASP A 35 -14.76 122.93 38.96
CA ASP A 35 -15.56 121.84 39.51
C ASP A 35 -15.81 120.73 38.46
N ASN A 36 -16.08 121.10 37.19
CA ASN A 36 -16.24 120.16 36.09
C ASN A 36 -14.93 119.44 35.74
N ASN A 37 -13.80 120.14 35.65
CA ASN A 37 -12.48 119.54 35.42
C ASN A 37 -12.11 118.57 36.54
N LYS A 38 -12.45 118.92 37.79
CA LYS A 38 -12.28 118.03 38.95
C LYS A 38 -13.16 116.78 38.83
N ALA A 39 -14.44 116.93 38.45
CA ALA A 39 -15.36 115.81 38.24
C ALA A 39 -14.89 114.88 37.10
N GLN A 40 -14.47 115.45 35.96
CA GLN A 40 -13.92 114.70 34.83
C GLN A 40 -12.64 113.95 35.20
N THR A 41 -11.75 114.57 35.98
CA THR A 41 -10.53 113.92 36.48
C THR A 41 -10.85 112.71 37.35
N THR A 42 -11.83 112.85 38.26
CA THR A 42 -12.29 111.74 39.11
C THR A 42 -12.91 110.61 38.29
N ALA A 43 -13.77 110.95 37.30
CA ALA A 43 -14.38 109.95 36.42
C ALA A 43 -13.33 109.21 35.57
N LEU A 44 -12.34 109.93 35.03
CA LEU A 44 -11.26 109.35 34.26
C LEU A 44 -10.37 108.43 35.13
N ALA A 45 -10.11 108.82 36.39
CA ALA A 45 -9.38 107.98 37.33
C ALA A 45 -10.14 106.67 37.63
N ALA A 46 -11.46 106.72 37.80
CA ALA A 46 -12.29 105.54 37.99
C ALA A 46 -12.28 104.62 36.75
N VAL A 47 -12.45 105.18 35.55
CA VAL A 47 -12.36 104.41 34.29
C VAL A 47 -10.99 103.78 34.13
N LYS A 48 -9.91 104.52 34.45
CA LYS A 48 -8.54 103.97 34.41
C LYS A 48 -8.40 102.80 35.39
N ALA A 49 -8.87 102.94 36.62
CA ALA A 49 -8.82 101.86 37.61
C ALA A 49 -9.57 100.60 37.13
N THR A 50 -10.78 100.75 36.57
CA THR A 50 -11.52 99.63 35.96
C THR A 50 -10.79 99.03 34.77
N THR A 51 -10.16 99.86 33.92
CA THR A 51 -9.42 99.39 32.74
C THR A 51 -8.16 98.63 33.14
N ASP A 52 -7.42 99.13 34.14
CA ASP A 52 -6.25 98.46 34.71
C ASP A 52 -6.66 97.12 35.34
N GLN A 53 -7.78 97.09 36.07
CA GLN A 53 -8.32 95.86 36.65
C GLN A 53 -8.73 94.85 35.58
N ASN A 54 -9.48 95.27 34.56
CA ASN A 54 -9.87 94.41 33.44
C ASN A 54 -8.64 93.86 32.71
N THR A 55 -7.58 94.65 32.57
CA THR A 55 -6.31 94.21 31.95
C THR A 55 -5.66 93.11 32.81
N ALA A 56 -5.65 93.27 34.13
CA ALA A 56 -5.15 92.25 35.05
C ALA A 56 -6.01 90.97 35.03
N ASP A 57 -7.33 91.10 35.01
CA ASP A 57 -8.27 89.97 34.96
C ASP A 57 -8.12 89.19 33.64
N ILE A 58 -8.00 89.90 32.50
CA ILE A 58 -7.75 89.29 31.19
C ILE A 58 -6.40 88.57 31.17
N SER A 59 -5.35 89.15 31.75
CA SER A 59 -4.04 88.51 31.85
C SER A 59 -4.11 87.23 32.70
N THR A 60 -4.88 87.26 33.78
CA THR A 60 -5.10 86.11 34.67
C THR A 60 -5.85 85.00 33.95
N GLU A 61 -6.94 85.34 33.25
CA GLU A 61 -7.71 84.38 32.43
C GLU A 61 -6.88 83.80 31.28
N THR A 62 -6.05 84.62 30.63
CA THR A 62 -5.13 84.15 29.56
C THR A 62 -4.15 83.12 30.11
N THR A 63 -3.62 83.36 31.30
CA THR A 63 -2.71 82.43 31.98
C THR A 63 -3.44 81.14 32.35
N ALA A 64 -4.63 81.24 32.95
CA ALA A 64 -5.44 80.08 33.33
C ALA A 64 -5.82 79.20 32.12
N ARG A 65 -6.17 79.81 30.98
CA ARG A 65 -6.44 79.08 29.74
C ARG A 65 -5.20 78.40 29.19
N THR A 66 -4.05 79.09 29.18
CA THR A 66 -2.78 78.52 28.70
C THR A 66 -2.36 77.31 29.54
N ASP A 67 -2.49 77.39 30.86
CA ASP A 67 -2.21 76.29 31.77
C ASP A 67 -3.19 75.13 31.58
N GLY A 68 -4.48 75.45 31.38
CA GLY A 68 -5.53 74.50 31.06
C GLY A 68 -5.28 73.74 29.76
N ASP A 69 -4.95 74.46 28.68
CA ASP A 69 -4.62 73.88 27.37
C ASP A 69 -3.35 73.02 27.45
N SER A 70 -2.34 73.47 28.20
CA SER A 70 -1.13 72.70 28.45
C SER A 70 -1.39 71.42 29.27
N ALA A 71 -2.34 71.45 30.21
CA ALA A 71 -2.76 70.28 30.97
C ALA A 71 -3.59 69.31 30.10
N LEU A 72 -4.47 69.83 29.24
CA LEU A 72 -5.22 69.03 28.27
C LEU A 72 -4.29 68.37 27.25
N GLY A 73 -3.30 69.10 26.72
CA GLY A 73 -2.28 68.55 25.82
C GLY A 73 -1.54 67.37 26.43
N ARG A 74 -1.05 67.53 27.67
CA ARG A 74 -0.39 66.43 28.42
C ARG A 74 -1.30 65.21 28.63
N ARG A 75 -2.59 65.43 28.92
CA ARG A 75 -3.56 64.34 29.05
C ARG A 75 -3.85 63.63 27.72
N ILE A 76 -3.90 64.38 26.62
CA ILE A 76 -4.08 63.84 25.26
C ILE A 76 -2.86 62.99 24.87
N ASP A 77 -1.64 63.48 25.12
CA ASP A 77 -0.41 62.72 24.84
C ASP A 77 -0.35 61.42 25.65
N SER A 78 -0.70 61.47 26.94
CA SER A 78 -0.79 60.27 27.78
C SER A 78 -1.82 59.27 27.25
N LEU A 79 -3.01 59.74 26.89
CA LEU A 79 -4.07 58.88 26.33
C LEU A 79 -3.61 58.26 25.01
N LYS A 80 -2.90 59.02 24.17
CA LYS A 80 -2.33 58.52 22.92
C LYS A 80 -1.34 57.39 23.17
N VAL A 81 -0.44 57.56 24.14
CA VAL A 81 0.54 56.52 24.52
C VAL A 81 -0.18 55.25 24.99
N ASP A 82 -1.21 55.37 25.84
CA ASP A 82 -1.98 54.22 26.33
C ASP A 82 -2.75 53.51 25.21
N VAL A 83 -3.36 54.26 24.29
CA VAL A 83 -4.10 53.70 23.14
C VAL A 83 -3.15 53.00 22.17
N ASP A 84 -2.01 53.62 21.84
CA ASP A 84 -1.00 53.03 20.96
C ASP A 84 -0.42 51.75 21.61
N GLY A 85 -0.13 51.78 22.92
CA GLY A 85 0.33 50.62 23.69
C GLY A 85 -0.69 49.48 23.76
N ASN A 86 -1.96 49.79 24.02
CA ASN A 86 -3.04 48.79 24.04
C ASN A 86 -3.29 48.19 22.66
N THR A 87 -3.19 49.00 21.60
CA THR A 87 -3.31 48.53 20.20
C THR A 87 -2.17 47.57 19.88
N ALA A 88 -0.93 47.94 20.19
CA ALA A 88 0.24 47.08 19.98
C ALA A 88 0.15 45.76 20.77
N SER A 89 -0.28 45.82 22.04
CA SER A 89 -0.46 44.63 22.89
C SER A 89 -1.53 43.68 22.34
N ARG A 90 -2.68 44.22 21.92
CA ARG A 90 -3.76 43.44 21.30
C ARG A 90 -3.29 42.80 20.00
N ASP A 91 -2.62 43.56 19.14
CA ASP A 91 -2.16 43.06 17.84
C ASP A 91 -1.09 41.97 18.01
N ALA A 92 -0.15 42.14 18.96
CA ALA A 92 0.80 41.10 19.33
C ALA A 92 0.12 39.82 19.87
N GLY A 93 -0.91 39.96 20.70
CA GLY A 93 -1.68 38.82 21.22
C GLY A 93 -2.45 38.06 20.14
N ILE A 94 -3.10 38.77 19.21
CA ILE A 94 -3.80 38.15 18.07
C ILE A 94 -2.81 37.42 17.17
N ILE A 95 -1.69 38.05 16.82
CA ILE A 95 -0.66 37.43 15.96
C ILE A 95 -0.08 36.18 16.63
N GLY A 96 0.22 36.22 17.94
CA GLY A 96 0.71 35.06 18.68
C GLY A 96 -0.30 33.90 18.69
N ASN A 97 -1.57 34.18 18.97
CA ASN A 97 -2.62 33.17 18.97
C ASN A 97 -2.84 32.53 17.59
N VAL A 98 -2.87 33.32 16.52
CA VAL A 98 -3.01 32.82 15.14
C VAL A 98 -1.78 32.00 14.73
N THR A 99 -0.58 32.45 15.09
CA THR A 99 0.67 31.72 14.81
C THR A 99 0.68 30.35 15.48
N ASN A 100 0.30 30.27 16.76
CA ASN A 100 0.19 29.01 17.48
C ASN A 100 -0.89 28.08 16.90
N ALA A 101 -2.06 28.62 16.52
CA ALA A 101 -3.12 27.83 15.89
C ALA A 101 -2.69 27.25 14.53
N LEU A 102 -1.98 28.03 13.71
CA LEU A 102 -1.47 27.57 12.42
C LEU A 102 -0.40 26.49 12.59
N ALA A 103 0.52 26.66 13.54
CA ALA A 103 1.53 25.64 13.86
C ALA A 103 0.90 24.32 14.29
N ASN A 104 -0.12 24.36 15.16
CA ASN A 104 -0.88 23.18 15.57
C ASN A 104 -1.62 22.51 14.41
N PHE A 105 -2.23 23.29 13.51
CA PHE A 105 -2.91 22.77 12.33
C PHE A 105 -1.95 22.09 11.36
N MET A 106 -0.78 22.71 11.10
CA MET A 106 0.25 22.12 10.23
C MET A 106 0.80 20.82 10.81
N ALA A 107 1.09 20.76 12.11
CA ALA A 107 1.54 19.53 12.77
C ALA A 107 0.48 18.41 12.69
N PHE A 108 -0.79 18.75 12.89
CA PHE A 108 -1.89 17.79 12.74
C PHE A 108 -2.06 17.30 11.29
N SER A 109 -1.95 18.21 10.31
CA SER A 109 -2.04 17.86 8.89
C SER A 109 -0.89 16.97 8.44
N ASP A 110 0.34 17.27 8.86
CA ASP A 110 1.54 16.49 8.55
C ASP A 110 1.46 15.07 9.12
N GLN A 111 0.94 14.94 10.35
CA GLN A 111 0.65 13.65 10.96
C GLN A 111 -0.39 12.86 10.13
N ARG A 112 -1.49 13.48 9.66
CA ARG A 112 -2.49 12.77 8.83
C ARG A 112 -1.96 12.38 7.44
N VAL A 113 -1.15 13.21 6.79
CA VAL A 113 -0.57 12.87 5.46
C VAL A 113 0.42 11.71 5.57
N THR A 114 1.24 11.69 6.62
CA THR A 114 2.16 10.58 6.91
C THR A 114 1.41 9.27 7.17
N PHE A 115 0.28 9.32 7.87
CA PHE A 115 -0.60 8.16 8.05
C PHE A 115 -1.36 7.73 6.78
N ALA A 116 -1.71 8.67 5.89
CA ALA A 116 -2.54 8.37 4.72
C ALA A 116 -1.77 7.85 3.49
N VAL A 117 -0.48 8.19 3.36
CA VAL A 117 0.36 7.81 2.20
C VAL A 117 1.30 6.62 2.51
N GLY A 118 1.50 6.28 3.79
CA GLY A 118 2.50 5.30 4.23
C GLY A 118 2.06 3.85 4.49
N GLU A 119 0.76 3.53 4.56
CA GLU A 119 0.32 2.16 4.87
C GLU A 119 -0.17 1.40 3.63
N THR A 120 0.70 0.59 3.04
CA THR A 120 0.29 -0.70 2.46
C THR A 120 -0.30 -1.51 3.61
N LYS A 121 -1.59 -1.87 3.55
CA LYS A 121 -2.21 -2.73 4.58
C LYS A 121 -1.60 -4.14 4.52
N THR A 122 -0.50 -4.36 5.25
CA THR A 122 0.13 -5.67 5.39
C THR A 122 -0.40 -6.37 6.64
N MET A 123 -1.11 -7.48 6.50
CA MET A 123 -1.65 -8.25 7.63
C MET A 123 -1.41 -9.74 7.43
N ALA A 124 -0.86 -10.40 8.45
CA ALA A 124 -0.70 -11.85 8.51
C ALA A 124 -1.65 -12.41 9.59
N GLU A 125 -2.62 -13.23 9.20
CA GLU A 125 -3.59 -13.83 10.12
C GLU A 125 -3.27 -15.30 10.42
N ILE A 126 -3.42 -15.70 11.68
CA ILE A 126 -3.15 -17.05 12.19
C ILE A 126 -4.10 -17.36 13.36
N THR A 127 -4.66 -18.57 13.43
CA THR A 127 -5.69 -18.95 14.42
C THR A 127 -5.19 -19.75 15.64
N GLU A 128 -3.99 -20.36 15.62
CA GLU A 128 -3.46 -21.22 16.71
C GLU A 128 -1.94 -20.99 16.95
N ALA A 129 -1.32 -21.65 17.95
CA ALA A 129 0.07 -21.45 18.40
C ALA A 129 1.10 -21.54 17.26
N ARG A 130 1.68 -20.40 16.84
CA ARG A 130 2.46 -20.20 15.60
C ARG A 130 3.27 -18.89 15.63
N LYS A 131 4.06 -18.63 14.58
CA LYS A 131 4.79 -17.37 14.37
C LYS A 131 4.19 -16.57 13.20
N THR A 132 3.81 -15.32 13.44
CA THR A 132 3.45 -14.33 12.42
C THR A 132 4.44 -13.17 12.44
N ALA A 133 4.79 -12.68 11.26
CA ALA A 133 5.51 -11.42 11.09
C ALA A 133 5.01 -10.72 9.83
N ALA A 134 4.91 -9.40 9.89
CA ALA A 134 4.62 -8.55 8.75
C ALA A 134 5.58 -7.36 8.79
N ASP A 135 6.22 -7.07 7.66
CA ASP A 135 6.99 -5.85 7.44
C ASP A 135 6.47 -5.09 6.21
N ALA A 136 7.13 -3.99 5.84
CA ALA A 136 6.67 -3.12 4.75
C ALA A 136 6.62 -3.83 3.38
N THR A 137 7.30 -4.96 3.23
CA THR A 137 7.52 -5.63 1.93
C THR A 137 7.06 -7.08 1.91
N SER A 138 6.83 -7.70 3.07
CA SER A 138 6.49 -9.11 3.17
C SER A 138 5.60 -9.43 4.37
N ALA A 139 4.74 -10.43 4.19
CA ALA A 139 3.94 -11.08 5.23
C ALA A 139 4.32 -12.55 5.29
N LEU A 140 4.66 -13.05 6.48
CA LEU A 140 4.99 -14.44 6.73
C LEU A 140 4.10 -15.00 7.85
N ALA A 141 3.39 -16.07 7.53
CA ALA A 141 2.68 -16.92 8.48
C ALA A 141 3.27 -18.33 8.46
N GLU A 142 3.73 -18.82 9.62
CA GLU A 142 4.31 -20.17 9.73
C GLU A 142 3.71 -20.93 10.92
N GLN A 143 3.13 -22.10 10.63
CA GLN A 143 2.76 -23.12 11.61
C GLN A 143 3.74 -24.28 11.56
N VAL A 144 4.19 -24.71 12.73
CA VAL A 144 4.78 -26.05 12.90
C VAL A 144 3.96 -26.80 13.94
N THR A 145 3.33 -27.90 13.54
CA THR A 145 2.61 -28.81 14.42
C THR A 145 3.38 -30.12 14.51
N THR A 146 3.76 -30.53 15.71
CA THR A 146 4.42 -31.81 15.93
C THR A 146 3.64 -32.63 16.95
N LEU A 147 3.21 -33.82 16.55
CA LEU A 147 2.67 -34.85 17.44
C LEU A 147 3.70 -35.96 17.57
N LYS A 148 4.22 -36.19 18.78
CA LYS A 148 5.26 -37.19 19.05
C LYS A 148 4.79 -38.17 20.14
N ALA A 149 5.04 -39.45 19.93
CA ALA A 149 4.91 -40.49 20.92
C ALA A 149 6.25 -41.23 21.05
N THR A 150 6.65 -41.58 22.26
CA THR A 150 7.90 -42.31 22.50
C THR A 150 7.71 -43.30 23.65
N VAL A 151 8.21 -44.51 23.47
CA VAL A 151 8.22 -45.58 24.47
C VAL A 151 9.63 -46.12 24.56
N GLU A 152 10.13 -46.27 25.78
CA GLU A 152 11.43 -46.88 26.04
C GLU A 152 11.23 -48.27 26.63
N GLN A 153 11.85 -49.28 26.05
CA GLN A 153 11.81 -50.66 26.55
C GLN A 153 13.15 -51.36 26.28
N ASN A 154 13.73 -52.02 27.30
CA ASN A 154 14.98 -52.78 27.19
C ASN A 154 16.17 -52.00 26.54
N GLY A 155 16.26 -50.69 26.78
CA GLY A 155 17.30 -49.83 26.20
C GLY A 155 17.08 -49.45 24.74
N GLN A 156 15.92 -49.79 24.16
CA GLN A 156 15.52 -49.34 22.83
C GLN A 156 14.43 -48.26 22.93
N THR A 157 14.56 -47.22 22.11
CA THR A 157 13.56 -46.15 21.99
C THR A 157 12.71 -46.39 20.75
N ASN A 158 11.41 -46.59 20.95
CA ASN A 158 10.41 -46.61 19.90
C ASN A 158 9.80 -45.21 19.81
N ALA A 159 9.92 -44.55 18.66
CA ALA A 159 9.42 -43.21 18.45
C ALA A 159 8.51 -43.14 17.22
N ALA A 160 7.39 -42.44 17.36
CA ALA A 160 6.54 -42.03 16.26
C ALA A 160 6.39 -40.51 16.30
N ALA A 161 6.43 -39.86 15.13
CA ALA A 161 6.25 -38.43 15.02
C ALA A 161 5.47 -38.08 13.74
N ILE A 162 4.56 -37.12 13.86
CA ILE A 162 3.94 -36.43 12.73
C ILE A 162 4.31 -34.96 12.88
N THR A 163 4.99 -34.41 11.88
CA THR A 163 5.35 -32.99 11.81
C THR A 163 4.71 -32.38 10.58
N ARG A 164 3.87 -31.36 10.76
CA ARG A 164 3.27 -30.58 9.68
C ARG A 164 3.79 -29.15 9.75
N ILE A 165 4.25 -28.64 8.61
CA ILE A 165 4.72 -27.27 8.42
C ILE A 165 3.81 -26.61 7.38
N ASP A 166 3.02 -25.63 7.80
CA ASP A 166 2.21 -24.81 6.90
C ASP A 166 2.81 -23.41 6.86
N LYS A 167 3.23 -22.98 5.67
CA LYS A 167 3.90 -21.70 5.44
C LYS A 167 3.20 -20.93 4.34
N ALA A 168 2.81 -19.71 4.63
CA ALA A 168 2.32 -18.75 3.65
C ALA A 168 3.21 -17.51 3.68
N VAL A 169 3.75 -17.15 2.53
CA VAL A 169 4.56 -15.95 2.31
C VAL A 169 3.90 -15.14 1.21
N THR A 170 3.72 -13.85 1.44
CA THR A 170 3.33 -12.90 0.40
C THR A 170 4.29 -11.72 0.46
N ASP A 171 4.86 -11.34 -0.68
CA ASP A 171 5.66 -10.13 -0.83
C ASP A 171 5.11 -9.27 -1.98
N LEU A 172 5.86 -8.24 -2.40
CA LEU A 172 5.47 -7.33 -3.48
C LEU A 172 5.33 -8.02 -4.85
N GLU A 173 5.97 -9.17 -5.05
CA GLU A 173 6.13 -9.80 -6.35
C GLU A 173 5.49 -11.19 -6.41
N SER A 174 5.32 -11.86 -5.26
CA SER A 174 4.87 -13.25 -5.22
C SER A 174 4.05 -13.61 -3.99
N ALA A 175 3.20 -14.62 -4.16
CA ALA A 175 2.51 -15.33 -3.10
C ALA A 175 2.88 -16.81 -3.17
N THR A 176 3.47 -17.33 -2.09
CA THR A 176 3.88 -18.74 -1.97
C THR A 176 3.16 -19.38 -0.79
N ALA A 177 2.42 -20.46 -1.06
CA ALA A 177 1.87 -21.35 -0.05
C ALA A 177 2.59 -22.68 -0.12
N THR A 178 3.07 -23.19 1.03
CA THR A 178 3.74 -24.48 1.14
C THR A 178 3.18 -25.24 2.34
N SER A 179 2.83 -26.51 2.13
CA SER A 179 2.47 -27.44 3.19
C SER A 179 3.36 -28.67 3.08
N ILE A 180 4.03 -29.01 4.19
CA ILE A 180 4.89 -30.19 4.29
C ILE A 180 4.37 -31.03 5.46
N GLU A 181 4.02 -32.27 5.20
CA GLU A 181 3.66 -33.24 6.24
C GLU A 181 4.68 -34.38 6.24
N GLN A 182 5.31 -34.61 7.38
CA GLN A 182 6.29 -35.68 7.58
C GLN A 182 5.79 -36.62 8.68
N VAL A 183 5.57 -37.88 8.32
CA VAL A 183 5.25 -38.98 9.24
C VAL A 183 6.50 -39.84 9.39
N THR A 184 6.96 -40.06 10.62
CA THR A 184 8.16 -40.85 10.92
C THR A 184 7.86 -41.90 11.99
N ALA A 185 8.39 -43.10 11.80
CA ALA A 185 8.45 -44.15 12.80
C ALA A 185 9.89 -44.66 12.89
N ALA A 186 10.40 -44.84 14.12
CA ALA A 186 11.78 -45.27 14.36
C ALA A 186 11.86 -46.24 15.55
N ILE A 187 12.74 -47.24 15.42
CA ILE A 187 13.11 -48.22 16.45
C ILE A 187 14.62 -48.42 16.35
N GLY A 188 15.38 -47.93 17.34
CA GLY A 188 16.85 -47.95 17.27
C GLY A 188 17.35 -47.29 15.98
N ASP A 189 18.17 -48.00 15.19
CA ASP A 189 18.74 -47.52 13.91
C ASP A 189 17.84 -47.75 12.69
N THR A 190 16.64 -48.32 12.87
CA THR A 190 15.67 -48.54 11.78
C THR A 190 14.63 -47.44 11.78
N ASN A 191 14.48 -46.74 10.66
CA ASN A 191 13.49 -45.68 10.49
C ASN A 191 12.70 -45.84 9.18
N ALA A 192 11.44 -45.43 9.23
CA ALA A 192 10.57 -45.27 8.07
C ALA A 192 9.96 -43.88 8.12
N SER A 193 9.91 -43.19 6.98
CA SER A 193 9.27 -41.89 6.87
C SER A 193 8.51 -41.73 5.57
N VAL A 194 7.42 -40.96 5.66
CA VAL A 194 6.64 -40.47 4.53
C VAL A 194 6.64 -38.95 4.62
N GLN A 195 7.00 -38.28 3.53
CA GLN A 195 6.94 -36.83 3.40
C GLN A 195 6.04 -36.48 2.23
N THR A 196 4.94 -35.79 2.51
CA THR A 196 4.08 -35.17 1.51
C THR A 196 4.44 -33.69 1.42
N THR A 197 4.55 -33.15 0.22
CA THR A 197 4.84 -31.72 0.01
C THR A 197 3.91 -31.18 -1.06
N SER A 198 3.20 -30.11 -0.71
CA SER A 198 2.34 -29.34 -1.60
C SER A 198 2.88 -27.91 -1.65
N GLN A 199 3.02 -27.35 -2.84
CA GLN A 199 3.41 -25.96 -3.01
C GLN A 199 2.64 -25.32 -4.17
N ALA A 200 2.21 -24.09 -3.96
CA ALA A 200 1.65 -23.22 -4.98
C ALA A 200 2.37 -21.87 -4.94
N VAL A 201 2.74 -21.36 -6.11
CA VAL A 201 3.40 -20.07 -6.30
C VAL A 201 2.62 -19.28 -7.33
N ALA A 202 2.28 -18.04 -7.01
CA ALA A 202 1.77 -17.05 -7.94
C ALA A 202 2.69 -15.83 -7.91
N ASP A 203 3.13 -15.38 -9.09
CA ASP A 203 4.05 -14.26 -9.28
C ASP A 203 3.39 -13.22 -10.20
N ILE A 204 3.70 -11.93 -10.01
CA ILE A 204 3.17 -10.80 -10.78
C ILE A 204 3.51 -10.84 -12.28
N ASN A 205 4.49 -11.64 -12.70
CA ASN A 205 4.91 -11.83 -14.09
C ASN A 205 4.21 -13.02 -14.77
N ASP A 206 3.00 -13.37 -14.34
CA ASP A 206 2.20 -14.52 -14.80
C ASP A 206 2.90 -15.88 -14.62
N LYS A 207 3.91 -15.97 -13.75
CA LYS A 207 4.57 -17.23 -13.41
C LYS A 207 3.77 -17.94 -12.32
N LEU A 208 2.93 -18.86 -12.75
CA LEU A 208 2.14 -19.72 -11.88
C LEU A 208 2.81 -21.10 -11.85
N SER A 209 3.04 -21.63 -10.65
CA SER A 209 3.47 -23.03 -10.51
C SER A 209 2.74 -23.71 -9.37
N ALA A 210 2.48 -25.00 -9.55
CA ALA A 210 1.85 -25.83 -8.54
C ALA A 210 2.52 -27.20 -8.58
N GLN A 211 2.86 -27.74 -7.41
CA GLN A 211 3.48 -29.04 -7.30
C GLN A 211 3.00 -29.78 -6.07
N TRP A 212 2.85 -31.09 -6.21
CA TRP A 212 2.51 -32.03 -5.16
C TRP A 212 3.38 -33.27 -5.29
N GLY A 213 3.94 -33.73 -4.18
CA GLY A 213 4.77 -34.92 -4.18
C GLY A 213 4.70 -35.70 -2.88
N VAL A 214 4.95 -37.00 -3.00
CA VAL A 214 5.09 -37.92 -1.87
C VAL A 214 6.44 -38.61 -2.00
N LYS A 215 7.22 -38.54 -0.93
CA LYS A 215 8.47 -39.28 -0.78
C LYS A 215 8.31 -40.26 0.36
N VAL A 216 8.59 -41.52 0.09
CA VAL A 216 8.70 -42.57 1.12
C VAL A 216 10.15 -43.00 1.24
N GLN A 217 10.59 -43.19 2.47
CA GLN A 217 11.96 -43.57 2.78
C GLN A 217 11.94 -44.62 3.88
N VAL A 218 12.70 -45.69 3.67
CA VAL A 218 13.02 -46.65 4.73
C VAL A 218 14.53 -46.74 4.83
N GLU A 219 15.02 -46.71 6.05
CA GLU A 219 16.42 -46.93 6.37
C GLU A 219 16.50 -48.02 7.43
N ALA A 220 17.23 -49.09 7.12
CA ALA A 220 17.47 -50.19 8.04
C ALA A 220 18.95 -50.55 7.97
N ASN A 221 19.62 -50.60 9.12
CA ASN A 221 21.05 -50.93 9.21
C ASN A 221 21.94 -50.06 8.30
N GLY A 222 21.61 -48.77 8.18
CA GLY A 222 22.33 -47.79 7.34
C GLY A 222 22.05 -47.91 5.82
N ILE A 223 21.18 -48.83 5.38
CA ILE A 223 20.79 -48.95 3.97
C ILE A 223 19.51 -48.15 3.73
N LYS A 224 19.59 -47.12 2.89
CA LYS A 224 18.49 -46.23 2.55
C LYS A 224 17.81 -46.65 1.25
N ARG A 225 16.50 -46.85 1.30
CA ARG A 225 15.62 -47.05 0.13
C ARG A 225 14.64 -45.88 0.05
N ILE A 226 14.46 -45.31 -1.14
CA ILE A 226 13.57 -44.18 -1.39
C ILE A 226 12.69 -44.52 -2.59
N ALA A 227 11.39 -44.24 -2.47
CA ALA A 227 10.48 -44.19 -3.60
C ALA A 227 9.64 -42.91 -3.51
N GLY A 228 9.03 -42.50 -4.61
CA GLY A 228 8.17 -41.32 -4.59
C GLY A 228 7.45 -41.03 -5.90
N ILE A 229 6.48 -40.13 -5.80
CA ILE A 229 5.71 -39.61 -6.92
C ILE A 229 5.75 -38.08 -6.82
N GLN A 230 5.91 -37.41 -7.95
CA GLN A 230 5.81 -35.96 -8.06
C GLN A 230 4.92 -35.60 -9.24
N LEU A 231 3.96 -34.72 -8.99
CA LEU A 231 3.15 -34.06 -10.00
C LEU A 231 3.41 -32.55 -9.90
N GLY A 232 3.55 -31.88 -11.03
CA GLY A 232 3.62 -30.42 -10.99
C GLY A 232 3.57 -29.77 -12.36
N ILE A 233 3.28 -28.49 -12.34
CA ILE A 233 3.37 -27.59 -13.49
C ILE A 233 4.36 -26.50 -13.09
N ASP A 234 5.40 -26.31 -13.87
CA ASP A 234 6.36 -25.23 -13.65
C ASP A 234 5.88 -23.92 -14.28
N ALA A 235 6.58 -22.82 -13.97
CA ALA A 235 6.27 -21.49 -14.47
C ALA A 235 6.42 -21.34 -16.01
N THR A 236 6.95 -22.35 -16.71
CA THR A 236 7.03 -22.38 -18.18
C THR A 236 5.84 -23.10 -18.82
N GLY A 237 4.92 -23.64 -18.00
CA GLY A 237 3.77 -24.41 -18.44
C GLY A 237 4.05 -25.91 -18.63
N SER A 238 5.25 -26.39 -18.27
CA SER A 238 5.59 -27.80 -18.42
C SER A 238 4.93 -28.61 -17.30
N SER A 239 3.99 -29.48 -17.67
CA SER A 239 3.35 -30.42 -16.75
C SER A 239 4.13 -31.73 -16.71
N ASN A 240 4.50 -32.16 -15.51
CA ASN A 240 5.31 -33.36 -15.28
C ASN A 240 4.62 -34.28 -14.27
N PHE A 241 4.52 -35.56 -14.60
CA PHE A 241 4.17 -36.64 -13.68
C PHE A 241 5.33 -37.63 -13.62
N LEU A 242 5.99 -37.69 -12.47
CA LEU A 242 7.25 -38.42 -12.26
C LEU A 242 7.04 -39.47 -11.18
N VAL A 243 7.53 -40.67 -11.44
CA VAL A 243 7.51 -41.79 -10.49
C VAL A 243 8.92 -42.33 -10.37
N SER A 244 9.41 -42.46 -9.14
CA SER A 244 10.69 -43.08 -8.82
C SER A 244 10.45 -44.28 -7.92
N ALA A 245 10.63 -45.49 -8.42
CA ALA A 245 10.48 -46.73 -7.68
C ALA A 245 11.28 -47.87 -8.35
N ASP A 246 11.68 -48.88 -7.57
CA ASP A 246 12.27 -50.12 -8.11
C ASP A 246 11.27 -50.90 -8.99
N THR A 247 9.97 -50.81 -8.68
CA THR A 247 8.89 -51.41 -9.46
C THR A 247 7.63 -50.54 -9.35
N PHE A 248 7.08 -50.14 -10.50
CA PHE A 248 5.78 -49.49 -10.60
C PHE A 248 4.80 -50.45 -11.29
N ALA A 249 3.72 -50.84 -10.63
CA ALA A 249 2.79 -51.84 -11.15
C ALA A 249 1.34 -51.45 -10.88
N VAL A 250 0.47 -51.74 -11.85
CA VAL A 250 -0.99 -51.55 -11.73
C VAL A 250 -1.64 -52.91 -11.67
N TYR A 251 -2.46 -53.13 -10.64
CA TYR A 251 -3.19 -54.38 -10.42
C TYR A 251 -4.69 -54.16 -10.51
N ASN A 252 -5.40 -55.13 -11.08
CA ASN A 252 -6.85 -55.20 -11.05
C ASN A 252 -7.29 -56.13 -9.90
N PRO A 253 -8.00 -55.64 -8.87
CA PRO A 253 -8.54 -56.50 -7.82
C PRO A 253 -9.67 -57.39 -8.36
N THR A 254 -9.67 -58.66 -7.98
CA THR A 254 -10.68 -59.65 -8.34
C THR A 254 -11.22 -60.34 -7.09
N THR A 255 -12.29 -61.13 -7.22
CA THR A 255 -12.87 -61.90 -6.10
C THR A 255 -11.94 -62.98 -5.53
N THR A 256 -10.88 -63.37 -6.24
CA THR A 256 -9.96 -64.44 -5.85
C THR A 256 -8.50 -63.99 -5.70
N GLY A 257 -8.21 -62.69 -5.88
CA GLY A 257 -6.84 -62.15 -5.79
C GLY A 257 -6.64 -60.88 -6.61
N GLN A 258 -5.41 -60.64 -7.06
CA GLN A 258 -5.02 -59.48 -7.86
C GLN A 258 -4.43 -59.93 -9.20
N GLU A 259 -4.89 -59.34 -10.30
CA GLU A 259 -4.29 -59.56 -11.62
C GLU A 259 -3.36 -58.39 -11.99
N LEU A 260 -2.16 -58.68 -12.47
CA LEU A 260 -1.27 -57.65 -13.01
C LEU A 260 -1.80 -57.14 -14.36
N VAL A 261 -1.96 -55.81 -14.46
CA VAL A 261 -2.27 -55.11 -15.72
C VAL A 261 -0.97 -54.80 -16.47
N PHE A 262 -0.08 -54.04 -15.82
CA PHE A 262 1.27 -53.79 -16.31
C PHE A 262 2.24 -53.50 -15.16
N ALA A 263 3.53 -53.71 -15.39
CA ALA A 263 4.60 -53.31 -14.47
C ALA A 263 5.79 -52.70 -15.22
N ALA A 264 6.41 -51.67 -14.66
CA ALA A 264 7.73 -51.18 -15.03
C ALA A 264 8.74 -51.61 -13.96
N THR A 265 9.70 -52.46 -14.33
CA THR A 265 10.74 -52.97 -13.42
C THR A 265 12.00 -53.33 -14.22
N GLY A 266 13.18 -53.13 -13.63
CA GLY A 266 14.45 -53.42 -14.31
C GLY A 266 14.66 -52.65 -15.62
N GLY A 267 14.05 -51.47 -15.76
CA GLY A 267 14.10 -50.66 -16.99
C GLY A 267 13.21 -51.16 -18.13
N GLN A 268 12.30 -52.10 -17.89
CA GLN A 268 11.40 -52.66 -18.89
C GLN A 268 9.94 -52.55 -18.46
N ILE A 269 9.03 -52.41 -19.43
CA ILE A 269 7.59 -52.50 -19.22
C ILE A 269 7.12 -53.92 -19.59
N PHE A 270 6.37 -54.54 -18.70
CA PHE A 270 5.69 -55.82 -18.89
C PHE A 270 4.19 -55.59 -18.99
N LEU A 271 3.58 -56.07 -20.07
CA LEU A 271 2.14 -55.97 -20.35
C LEU A 271 1.61 -57.37 -20.64
N ARG A 272 0.48 -57.76 -20.02
CA ARG A 272 -0.14 -59.07 -20.26
C ARG A 272 -0.94 -59.10 -21.55
N SER A 273 -1.73 -58.07 -21.77
CA SER A 273 -2.51 -57.82 -22.98
C SER A 273 -2.71 -56.31 -23.14
N ALA A 274 -2.84 -55.84 -24.39
CA ALA A 274 -3.16 -54.45 -24.70
C ALA A 274 -4.22 -54.42 -25.80
N PHE A 275 -5.27 -53.62 -25.60
CA PHE A 275 -6.23 -53.26 -26.64
C PHE A 275 -5.96 -51.82 -27.03
N ILE A 276 -5.56 -51.59 -28.28
CA ILE A 276 -5.15 -50.28 -28.79
C ILE A 276 -6.09 -49.94 -29.94
N GLN A 277 -6.88 -48.87 -29.80
CA GLN A 277 -7.79 -48.43 -30.85
C GLN A 277 -7.01 -47.94 -32.08
N ASP A 278 -6.10 -47.00 -31.86
CA ASP A 278 -5.23 -46.42 -32.90
C ASP A 278 -3.77 -46.50 -32.43
N GLY A 279 -3.02 -47.46 -32.98
CA GLY A 279 -1.61 -47.70 -32.61
C GLY A 279 -0.65 -47.28 -33.71
N SER A 280 0.38 -46.50 -33.36
CA SER A 280 1.52 -46.21 -34.23
C SER A 280 2.80 -46.72 -33.57
N ILE A 281 3.65 -47.40 -34.34
CA ILE A 281 4.97 -47.88 -33.90
C ILE A 281 5.97 -47.51 -34.99
N ASP A 282 6.87 -46.56 -34.70
CA ASP A 282 7.92 -46.16 -35.65
C ASP A 282 8.83 -47.33 -36.02
N ASN A 283 9.26 -48.11 -35.03
CA ASN A 283 10.00 -49.35 -35.24
C ASN A 283 9.80 -50.35 -34.08
N ALA A 284 9.56 -51.62 -34.42
CA ALA A 284 9.31 -52.68 -33.44
C ALA A 284 10.42 -53.76 -33.47
N LYS A 285 11.05 -54.03 -32.32
CA LYS A 285 11.93 -55.20 -32.18
C LYS A 285 11.10 -56.44 -31.85
N ILE A 286 10.71 -57.19 -32.87
CA ILE A 286 9.96 -58.44 -32.73
C ILE A 286 10.92 -59.59 -32.35
N GLY A 287 10.49 -60.43 -31.39
CA GLY A 287 11.25 -61.59 -30.92
C GLY A 287 11.39 -62.68 -31.97
N ASN A 288 10.29 -63.36 -32.31
CA ASN A 288 10.29 -64.49 -33.25
C ASN A 288 9.40 -64.26 -34.48
N TYR A 289 8.14 -63.90 -34.27
CA TYR A 289 7.16 -63.70 -35.34
C TYR A 289 5.99 -62.82 -34.88
N ILE A 290 5.24 -62.30 -35.84
CA ILE A 290 3.86 -61.85 -35.65
C ILE A 290 2.98 -62.79 -36.48
N GLN A 291 1.87 -63.25 -35.92
CA GLN A 291 0.99 -64.21 -36.60
C GLN A 291 -0.47 -64.05 -36.18
N SER A 292 -1.37 -64.64 -36.97
CA SER A 292 -2.76 -64.86 -36.60
C SER A 292 -2.89 -65.77 -35.37
N ASN A 293 -3.91 -65.55 -34.54
CA ASN A 293 -4.18 -66.38 -33.36
C ASN A 293 -4.41 -67.87 -33.72
N GLY A 294 -5.08 -68.13 -34.85
CA GLY A 294 -5.38 -69.49 -35.33
C GLY A 294 -4.40 -70.02 -36.38
N TYR A 295 -3.19 -69.46 -36.49
CA TYR A 295 -2.23 -69.88 -37.51
C TYR A 295 -1.88 -71.37 -37.41
N VAL A 296 -2.01 -72.09 -38.53
CA VAL A 296 -1.55 -73.47 -38.71
C VAL A 296 -0.70 -73.52 -39.97
N ALA A 297 0.56 -73.93 -39.82
CA ALA A 297 1.53 -73.96 -40.91
C ALA A 297 0.99 -74.73 -42.13
N GLY A 298 1.07 -74.10 -43.30
CA GLY A 298 0.62 -74.60 -44.60
C GLY A 298 -0.90 -74.72 -44.77
N SER A 299 -1.72 -74.25 -43.82
CA SER A 299 -3.16 -74.50 -43.82
C SER A 299 -4.01 -73.24 -43.64
N VAL A 300 -3.85 -72.51 -42.52
CA VAL A 300 -4.71 -71.35 -42.21
C VAL A 300 -3.95 -70.21 -41.55
N GLY A 301 -4.40 -68.98 -41.84
CA GLY A 301 -3.87 -67.74 -41.26
C GLY A 301 -2.49 -67.34 -41.79
N TRP A 302 -1.95 -66.28 -41.22
CA TRP A 302 -0.66 -65.72 -41.63
C TRP A 302 0.37 -65.68 -40.49
N ARG A 303 1.65 -65.70 -40.86
CA ARG A 303 2.80 -65.57 -39.97
C ARG A 303 3.96 -64.86 -40.68
N LEU A 304 4.48 -63.80 -40.08
CA LEU A 304 5.71 -63.12 -40.47
C LEU A 304 6.81 -63.44 -39.45
N GLY A 305 7.83 -64.19 -39.87
CA GLY A 305 8.99 -64.56 -39.06
C GLY A 305 10.15 -63.57 -39.19
N LYS A 306 10.94 -63.46 -38.11
CA LYS A 306 12.18 -62.65 -38.10
C LYS A 306 13.28 -63.23 -39.01
N ASP A 307 13.15 -64.49 -39.39
CA ASP A 307 14.00 -65.18 -40.36
C ASP A 307 13.74 -64.74 -41.82
N GLY A 308 12.83 -63.79 -42.04
CA GLY A 308 12.46 -63.30 -43.36
C GLY A 308 11.41 -64.17 -44.06
N SER A 309 10.84 -65.16 -43.36
CA SER A 309 9.72 -65.93 -43.88
C SER A 309 8.40 -65.17 -43.68
N PHE A 310 7.56 -65.16 -44.71
CA PHE A 310 6.17 -64.72 -44.59
C PHE A 310 5.27 -65.79 -45.19
N GLU A 311 4.31 -66.27 -44.41
CA GLU A 311 3.30 -67.22 -44.87
C GLU A 311 1.93 -66.59 -44.71
N ASN A 312 1.11 -66.67 -45.74
CA ASN A 312 -0.26 -66.18 -45.77
C ASN A 312 -1.15 -67.23 -46.43
N ASN A 313 -1.87 -67.99 -45.62
CA ASN A 313 -2.83 -68.99 -46.06
C ASN A 313 -4.26 -68.44 -45.98
N GLY A 314 -5.18 -69.09 -46.69
CA GLY A 314 -6.61 -68.77 -46.59
C GLY A 314 -7.17 -68.86 -45.16
N SER A 315 -8.39 -68.36 -44.98
CA SER A 315 -9.05 -68.34 -43.67
C SER A 315 -9.57 -69.71 -43.24
N VAL A 316 -9.66 -70.67 -44.17
CA VAL A 316 -10.05 -72.07 -43.90
C VAL A 316 -9.14 -73.05 -44.68
N PRO A 317 -9.03 -74.31 -44.22
CA PRO A 317 -8.18 -75.32 -44.87
C PRO A 317 -8.57 -75.55 -46.34
N GLY A 318 -7.57 -75.75 -47.19
CA GLY A 318 -7.78 -76.04 -48.63
C GLY A 318 -8.03 -74.82 -49.50
N GLN A 319 -7.83 -73.61 -48.98
CA GLN A 319 -7.76 -72.39 -49.79
C GLN A 319 -6.34 -72.11 -50.28
N GLY A 320 -6.20 -71.19 -51.23
CA GLY A 320 -4.89 -70.79 -51.76
C GLY A 320 -3.96 -70.20 -50.69
N SER A 321 -2.67 -70.16 -51.00
CA SER A 321 -1.63 -69.69 -50.08
C SER A 321 -0.50 -68.94 -50.78
N MET A 322 0.17 -68.08 -50.03
CA MET A 322 1.40 -67.40 -50.41
C MET A 322 2.48 -67.67 -49.37
N ARG A 323 3.69 -67.99 -49.82
CA ARG A 323 4.85 -68.18 -48.97
C ARG A 323 6.06 -67.46 -49.54
N GLN A 324 6.68 -66.63 -48.73
CA GLN A 324 7.94 -65.95 -48.97
C GLN A 324 9.02 -66.53 -48.07
N THR A 325 10.22 -66.67 -48.63
CA THR A 325 11.46 -66.95 -47.91
C THR A 325 12.54 -65.97 -48.38
N HIS A 326 13.76 -66.10 -47.84
CA HIS A 326 14.92 -65.36 -48.32
C HIS A 326 15.32 -65.69 -49.78
N GLN A 327 14.68 -66.65 -50.44
CA GLN A 327 15.02 -67.08 -51.80
C GLN A 327 13.90 -66.84 -52.82
N LYS A 328 12.64 -66.94 -52.40
CA LYS A 328 11.51 -66.92 -53.32
C LYS A 328 10.19 -66.51 -52.68
N ILE A 329 9.26 -66.11 -53.53
CA ILE A 329 7.83 -65.99 -53.23
C ILE A 329 7.09 -67.01 -54.10
N SER A 330 6.25 -67.84 -53.50
CA SER A 330 5.44 -68.85 -54.17
C SER A 330 3.96 -68.64 -53.83
N VAL A 331 3.08 -68.68 -54.83
CA VAL A 331 1.61 -68.62 -54.67
C VAL A 331 0.98 -69.88 -55.22
N ARG A 332 0.13 -70.54 -54.42
CA ARG A 332 -0.61 -71.75 -54.77
C ARG A 332 -2.11 -71.50 -54.77
N ASP A 333 -2.81 -72.19 -55.66
CA ASP A 333 -4.28 -72.21 -55.64
C ASP A 333 -4.83 -73.17 -54.55
N ALA A 334 -6.16 -73.23 -54.44
CA ALA A 334 -6.87 -74.10 -53.51
C ALA A 334 -6.58 -75.60 -53.70
N ASN A 335 -6.15 -76.01 -54.90
CA ASN A 335 -5.76 -77.39 -55.21
C ASN A 335 -4.27 -77.64 -54.88
N GLY A 336 -3.57 -76.68 -54.29
CA GLY A 336 -2.15 -76.76 -53.97
C GLY A 336 -1.22 -76.58 -55.18
N VAL A 337 -1.76 -76.24 -56.36
CA VAL A 337 -0.99 -76.08 -57.60
C VAL A 337 -0.25 -74.74 -57.56
N LEU A 338 1.06 -74.76 -57.81
CA LEU A 338 1.88 -73.54 -57.91
C LEU A 338 1.42 -72.74 -59.13
N ARG A 339 1.04 -71.47 -58.92
CA ARG A 339 0.57 -70.56 -59.97
C ARG A 339 1.54 -69.43 -60.25
N VAL A 340 2.26 -68.99 -59.23
CA VAL A 340 3.25 -67.91 -59.34
C VAL A 340 4.47 -68.28 -58.54
N GLN A 341 5.66 -68.06 -59.12
CA GLN A 341 6.92 -68.11 -58.40
C GLN A 341 7.83 -66.95 -58.83
N ILE A 342 8.41 -66.27 -57.85
CA ILE A 342 9.33 -65.14 -58.03
C ILE A 342 10.60 -65.43 -57.22
N GLY A 343 11.78 -65.20 -57.79
CA GLY A 343 13.08 -65.49 -57.16
C GLY A 343 13.68 -66.80 -57.65
N TYR A 344 14.11 -67.69 -56.74
CA TYR A 344 14.66 -69.00 -57.09
C TYR A 344 13.59 -69.93 -57.70
N LEU A 345 13.85 -70.43 -58.91
CA LEU A 345 12.93 -71.24 -59.71
C LEU A 345 13.30 -72.73 -59.64
N ASP A 346 12.51 -73.51 -58.91
CA ASP A 346 12.75 -74.94 -58.64
C ASP A 346 11.62 -75.88 -59.07
N GLY A 347 10.55 -75.35 -59.69
CA GLY A 347 9.43 -76.14 -60.20
C GLY A 347 8.87 -75.52 -61.48
N VAL A 348 8.58 -76.39 -62.46
CA VAL A 348 8.25 -76.11 -63.86
C VAL A 348 7.01 -75.20 -63.97
N PHE A 349 7.11 -74.20 -64.86
CA PHE A 349 6.07 -73.22 -65.19
C PHE A 349 4.80 -73.84 -65.77
#